data_AF-A0A1F9C685-F1
#
_entry.id   AF-A0A1F9C685-F1
#
_cell.length_a   1.000
_cell.length_b   1.000
_cell.length_c   1.000
_cell.angle_alpha   90.00
_cell.angle_beta   90.00
_cell.angle_gamma   90.00
#
_symmetry.space_group_name_H-M   'P 1'
#
loop_
_entity.id
_entity.type
_entity.pdbx_description
1 polymer ?
#
loop_
_entity_poly.entity_id
_entity_poly.type
_entity_poly.pdbx_seq_one_letter_code
_entity_poly.pdbx_strand_id
1 'polypeptide(L)'
;MKKIEFGVLLITALFFAYAVAHSTAQEMRLKNGETSEVNKLFGALVQSPQGEYLGTIADVVTGPEGRIAFAVLSYWVSDDTQMRVSVPFGALSCEKLNCLLNAGKEALVSAPAFVSEEDLSVPKTAEDIYRYFGVQPYWTEEEAEK
;
A
#
# COMPACT_ATOMS: atom_id res chain seq x y z
N MET A 1 -52.79 -2.89 40.01
CA MET A 1 -52.30 -4.22 39.56
C MET A 1 -51.91 -4.10 38.08
N LYS A 2 -50.75 -3.63 37.59
CA LYS A 2 -49.34 -3.54 38.02
C LYS A 2 -48.60 -4.88 38.15
N LYS A 3 -48.80 -5.82 37.22
CA LYS A 3 -47.97 -7.06 37.17
C LYS A 3 -47.60 -7.57 35.76
N ILE A 4 -48.15 -7.05 34.67
CA ILE A 4 -47.93 -7.62 33.32
C ILE A 4 -46.97 -6.77 32.44
N GLU A 5 -46.83 -5.47 32.72
CA GLU A 5 -45.92 -4.59 31.98
C GLU A 5 -44.42 -4.82 32.29
N PHE A 6 -44.09 -5.44 33.43
CA PHE A 6 -42.70 -5.61 33.85
C PHE A 6 -41.97 -6.76 33.14
N GLY A 7 -42.70 -7.79 32.67
CA GLY A 7 -42.09 -8.93 32.00
C GLY A 7 -41.61 -8.61 30.57
N VAL A 8 -42.34 -7.75 29.86
CA VAL A 8 -42.01 -7.38 28.47
C VAL A 8 -40.82 -6.43 28.40
N LEU A 9 -40.70 -5.49 29.36
CA LEU A 9 -39.54 -4.59 29.47
C LEU A 9 -38.23 -5.32 29.80
N LEU A 10 -38.29 -6.42 30.55
CA LEU A 10 -37.10 -7.18 30.94
C LEU A 10 -36.57 -8.05 29.79
N ILE A 11 -37.47 -8.56 28.93
CA ILE A 11 -37.11 -9.33 27.74
C ILE A 11 -36.51 -8.42 26.65
N THR A 12 -37.06 -7.22 26.43
CA THR A 12 -36.48 -6.27 25.46
C THR A 12 -35.12 -5.73 25.91
N ALA A 13 -34.93 -5.50 27.21
CA ALA A 13 -33.63 -5.12 27.76
C ALA A 13 -32.57 -6.23 27.59
N LEU A 14 -32.97 -7.51 27.72
CA LEU A 14 -32.08 -8.66 27.48
C LEU A 14 -31.68 -8.79 26.00
N PHE A 15 -32.58 -8.51 25.05
CA PHE A 15 -32.23 -8.48 23.62
C PHE A 15 -31.28 -7.33 23.27
N PHE A 16 -31.49 -6.14 23.85
CA PHE A 16 -30.59 -5.00 23.63
C PHE A 16 -29.20 -5.26 24.22
N ALA A 17 -29.11 -5.87 25.41
CA ALA A 17 -27.84 -6.24 26.02
C ALA A 17 -27.10 -7.33 25.23
N TYR A 18 -27.80 -8.30 24.65
CA TYR A 18 -27.19 -9.34 23.82
C TYR A 18 -26.65 -8.81 22.48
N ALA A 19 -27.35 -7.83 21.87
CA ALA A 19 -26.89 -7.14 20.67
C ALA A 19 -25.64 -6.27 20.93
N VAL A 20 -25.61 -5.57 22.07
CA VAL A 20 -24.46 -4.74 22.45
C VAL A 20 -23.24 -5.59 22.83
N ALA A 21 -23.42 -6.71 23.53
CA ALA A 21 -22.32 -7.62 23.86
C ALA A 21 -21.68 -8.29 22.61
N HIS A 22 -22.45 -8.50 21.54
CA HIS A 22 -21.91 -8.96 20.25
C HIS A 22 -21.25 -7.83 19.43
N SER A 23 -21.64 -6.56 19.60
CA SER A 23 -20.99 -5.45 18.89
C SER A 23 -19.71 -4.96 19.57
N THR A 24 -19.60 -5.10 20.90
CA THR A 24 -18.42 -4.64 21.67
C THR A 24 -17.22 -5.58 21.60
N ALA A 25 -17.40 -6.82 21.12
CA ALA A 25 -16.27 -7.74 20.89
C ALA A 25 -15.49 -7.42 19.60
N GLN A 26 -16.00 -6.55 18.73
CA GLN A 26 -15.28 -6.08 17.53
C GLN A 26 -14.40 -4.85 17.78
N GLU A 27 -14.57 -4.13 18.89
CA GLU A 27 -13.78 -2.91 19.16
C GLU A 27 -12.39 -3.18 19.78
N MET A 28 -12.11 -4.39 20.27
CA MET A 28 -10.82 -4.73 20.91
C MET A 28 -9.93 -5.69 20.11
N ARG A 29 -9.94 -5.57 18.77
CA ARG A 29 -8.86 -6.09 17.93
C ARG A 29 -8.33 -5.01 16.98
N LEU A 30 -8.10 -3.83 17.53
CA LEU A 30 -7.15 -2.86 16.99
C LEU A 30 -5.73 -3.46 17.10
N LYS A 31 -5.43 -4.37 16.18
CA LYS A 31 -4.08 -4.68 15.71
C LYS A 31 -4.07 -4.47 14.19
N ASN A 32 -4.59 -3.32 13.76
CA ASN A 32 -4.85 -2.96 12.36
C ASN A 32 -4.12 -1.66 11.93
N GLY A 33 -3.05 -1.28 12.64
CA GLY A 33 -2.23 -0.12 12.27
C GLY A 33 -1.48 -0.34 10.94
N GLU A 34 -1.02 -1.56 10.67
CA GLU A 34 -0.22 -1.86 9.47
C GLU A 34 -1.07 -1.93 8.18
N THR A 35 -2.34 -2.33 8.29
CA THR A 35 -3.25 -2.44 7.12
C THR A 35 -3.89 -1.12 6.74
N SER A 36 -3.83 -0.07 7.57
CA SER A 36 -4.41 1.24 7.21
C SER A 36 -3.46 2.10 6.37
N GLU A 37 -2.15 1.94 6.52
CA GLU A 37 -1.17 2.82 5.85
C GLU A 37 -0.81 2.34 4.45
N VAL A 38 -0.57 1.04 4.25
CA VAL A 38 -0.33 0.48 2.91
C VAL A 38 -1.55 0.64 2.01
N ASN A 39 -2.75 0.45 2.56
CA ASN A 39 -4.00 0.66 1.82
C ASN A 39 -4.18 2.11 1.34
N LYS A 40 -3.54 3.10 1.98
CA LYS A 40 -3.57 4.50 1.50
C LYS A 40 -2.63 4.73 0.33
N LEU A 41 -1.66 3.86 0.07
CA LEU A 41 -0.75 4.03 -1.06
C LEU A 41 -1.45 3.69 -2.38
N PHE A 42 -2.37 2.73 -2.40
CA PHE A 42 -3.10 2.39 -3.63
C PHE A 42 -3.92 3.59 -4.13
N GLY A 43 -3.75 3.92 -5.41
CA GLY A 43 -4.35 5.09 -6.03
C GLY A 43 -3.65 6.41 -5.73
N ALA A 44 -2.57 6.43 -4.92
CA ALA A 44 -1.78 7.64 -4.71
C ALA A 44 -1.19 8.14 -6.04
N LEU A 45 -1.26 9.45 -6.25
CA LEU A 45 -0.72 10.12 -7.43
C LEU A 45 0.79 10.21 -7.30
N VAL A 46 1.52 9.84 -8.34
CA VAL A 46 2.97 10.03 -8.42
C VAL A 46 3.28 11.15 -9.39
N GLN A 47 4.06 12.13 -8.94
CA GLN A 47 4.46 13.27 -9.75
C GLN A 47 5.96 13.53 -9.67
N SER A 48 6.50 14.18 -10.70
CA SER A 48 7.85 14.75 -10.62
C SER A 48 7.86 15.99 -9.71
N PRO A 49 9.03 16.46 -9.23
CA PRO A 49 9.13 17.72 -8.50
C PRO A 49 8.65 18.94 -9.31
N GLN A 50 8.54 18.81 -10.64
CA GLN A 50 8.03 19.84 -11.54
C GLN A 50 6.50 19.77 -11.72
N GLY A 51 5.82 18.81 -11.06
CA GLY A 51 4.37 18.61 -11.15
C GLY A 51 3.93 17.79 -12.37
N GLU A 52 4.86 17.13 -13.07
CA GLU A 52 4.52 16.22 -14.16
C GLU A 52 3.86 14.96 -13.59
N TYR A 53 2.73 14.52 -14.16
CA TYR A 53 2.09 13.27 -13.77
C TYR A 53 2.87 12.06 -14.29
N LEU A 54 3.27 11.19 -13.36
CA LEU A 54 4.07 10.00 -13.64
C LEU A 54 3.28 8.71 -13.48
N GLY A 55 2.09 8.75 -12.88
CA GLY A 55 1.23 7.58 -12.71
C GLY A 55 0.47 7.56 -11.41
N THR A 56 -0.15 6.42 -11.14
CA THR A 56 -0.75 6.08 -9.84
C THR A 56 -0.13 4.80 -9.32
N ILE A 57 0.00 4.67 -8.00
CA ILE A 57 0.39 3.39 -7.40
C ILE A 57 -0.78 2.41 -7.57
N ALA A 58 -0.57 1.40 -8.42
CA ALA A 58 -1.53 0.35 -8.69
C ALA A 58 -1.31 -0.87 -7.80
N ASP A 59 -0.05 -1.12 -7.41
CA ASP A 59 0.28 -2.21 -6.50
C ASP A 59 1.57 -1.95 -5.71
N VAL A 60 1.85 -2.79 -4.73
CA VAL A 60 3.08 -2.80 -3.95
C VAL A 60 3.61 -4.23 -3.81
N VAL A 61 4.91 -4.39 -4.01
CA VAL A 61 5.59 -5.67 -3.76
C VAL A 61 6.34 -5.58 -2.45
N THR A 62 6.04 -6.53 -1.56
CA THR A 62 6.69 -6.65 -0.26
C THR A 62 7.96 -7.48 -0.42
N GLY A 63 9.07 -6.96 0.09
CA GLY A 63 10.36 -7.66 0.12
C GLY A 63 10.63 -8.34 1.47
N PRO A 64 11.90 -8.62 1.78
CA PRO A 64 12.31 -9.17 3.07
C PRO A 64 11.74 -8.36 4.25
N GLU A 65 11.45 -9.07 5.34
CA GLU A 65 11.00 -8.48 6.61
C GLU A 65 9.66 -7.73 6.56
N GLY A 66 8.87 -7.91 5.50
CA GLY A 66 7.57 -7.27 5.37
C GLY A 66 7.64 -5.79 4.93
N ARG A 67 8.83 -5.30 4.55
CA ARG A 67 9.01 -3.92 4.06
C ARG A 67 8.66 -3.84 2.57
N ILE A 68 8.03 -2.73 2.14
CA ILE A 68 7.71 -2.51 0.72
C ILE A 68 9.02 -2.33 -0.05
N ALA A 69 9.28 -3.22 -1.02
CA ALA A 69 10.43 -3.12 -1.93
C ALA A 69 10.12 -2.25 -3.14
N PHE A 70 8.96 -2.48 -3.76
CA PHE A 70 8.55 -1.76 -4.97
C PHE A 70 7.15 -1.22 -4.84
N ALA A 71 6.93 -0.02 -5.40
CA ALA A 71 5.63 0.42 -5.85
C ALA A 71 5.51 0.11 -7.34
N VAL A 72 4.40 -0.50 -7.75
CA VAL A 72 4.05 -0.69 -9.16
C VAL A 72 3.19 0.49 -9.59
N LEU A 73 3.76 1.35 -10.41
CA LEU A 73 3.04 2.48 -10.97
C LEU A 73 2.31 2.04 -12.23
N SER A 74 1.13 2.62 -12.43
CA SER A 74 0.35 2.49 -13.65
C SER A 74 0.13 3.87 -14.27
N TYR A 75 0.44 4.01 -15.55
CA TYR A 75 0.36 5.27 -16.28
C TYR A 75 -0.11 5.06 -17.72
N TRP A 76 -0.75 6.08 -18.26
CA TRP A 76 -1.25 6.06 -19.63
C TRP A 76 -0.19 6.59 -20.60
N VAL A 77 0.07 5.80 -21.65
CA VAL A 77 0.93 6.20 -22.78
C VAL A 77 0.10 6.71 -23.95
N SER A 78 -1.11 6.17 -24.12
CA SER A 78 -2.15 6.66 -25.01
C SER A 78 -3.52 6.43 -24.37
N ASP A 79 -4.60 6.92 -24.98
CA ASP A 79 -5.97 6.80 -24.45
C ASP A 79 -6.39 5.34 -24.19
N ASP A 80 -5.92 4.40 -25.02
CA ASP A 80 -6.24 2.97 -24.89
C ASP A 80 -5.09 2.10 -24.34
N THR A 81 -3.94 2.69 -24.00
CA THR A 81 -2.74 1.91 -23.59
C THR A 81 -2.23 2.36 -22.24
N GLN A 82 -2.41 1.47 -21.25
CA GLN A 82 -1.87 1.62 -19.91
C GLN A 82 -0.61 0.76 -19.76
N MET A 83 0.45 1.35 -19.22
CA MET A 83 1.71 0.66 -18.91
C MET A 83 1.92 0.59 -17.41
N ARG A 84 2.66 -0.44 -16.98
CA ARG A 84 3.10 -0.61 -15.60
C ARG A 84 4.62 -0.53 -15.51
N VAL A 85 5.11 0.10 -14.46
CA VAL A 85 6.54 0.22 -14.17
C VAL A 85 6.78 0.05 -12.67
N SER A 86 7.81 -0.72 -12.32
CA SER A 86 8.21 -0.93 -10.93
C SER A 86 9.21 0.14 -10.52
N VAL A 87 8.94 0.80 -9.40
CA VAL A 87 9.80 1.83 -8.82
C VAL A 87 10.20 1.38 -7.41
N PRO A 88 11.50 1.39 -7.04
CA PRO A 88 11.91 1.13 -5.67
C PRO A 88 11.17 2.06 -4.71
N PHE A 89 10.58 1.52 -3.65
CA PHE A 89 9.77 2.34 -2.74
C PHE A 89 10.59 3.46 -2.09
N GLY A 90 11.88 3.21 -1.81
CA GLY A 90 12.82 4.22 -1.33
C GLY A 90 13.15 5.35 -2.32
N ALA A 91 12.76 5.23 -3.59
CA ALA A 91 12.85 6.33 -4.57
C ALA A 91 11.68 7.32 -4.45
N LEU A 92 10.61 6.94 -3.73
CA LEU A 92 9.40 7.74 -3.57
C LEU A 92 9.43 8.51 -2.26
N SER A 93 8.99 9.76 -2.32
CA SER A 93 8.65 10.56 -1.13
C SER A 93 7.14 10.75 -1.08
N CYS A 94 6.45 9.98 -0.23
CA CYS A 94 4.99 9.98 -0.16
C CYS A 94 4.48 10.78 1.04
N GLU A 95 3.58 11.74 0.78
CA GLU A 95 2.77 12.42 1.79
C GLU A 95 1.28 12.17 1.50
N LYS A 96 0.64 11.37 2.36
CA LYS A 96 -0.76 10.93 2.23
C LYS A 96 -0.99 10.20 0.89
N LEU A 97 -1.73 10.82 -0.05
CA LEU A 97 -2.09 10.27 -1.36
C LEU A 97 -1.28 10.88 -2.51
N ASN A 98 -0.21 11.63 -2.19
CA ASN A 98 0.65 12.23 -3.19
C ASN A 98 2.09 11.77 -2.94
N CYS A 99 2.71 11.21 -3.95
CA CYS A 99 4.10 10.78 -3.92
C CYS A 99 4.89 11.56 -4.96
N LEU A 100 6.12 11.88 -4.60
CA LEU A 100 7.09 12.50 -5.48
C LEU A 100 8.13 11.45 -5.89
N LEU A 101 8.42 11.40 -7.19
CA LEU A 101 9.54 10.66 -7.75
C LEU A 101 10.45 11.67 -8.45
N ASN A 102 11.72 11.75 -8.06
CA ASN A 102 12.69 12.65 -8.67
C ASN A 102 13.19 12.12 -10.03
N ALA A 103 12.26 11.95 -10.97
CA ALA A 103 12.50 11.49 -12.34
C ALA A 103 11.44 12.09 -13.28
N GLY A 104 11.71 12.08 -14.59
CA GLY A 104 10.74 12.44 -15.64
C GLY A 104 10.09 11.20 -16.27
N LYS A 105 9.09 11.42 -17.12
CA LYS A 105 8.37 10.33 -17.81
C LYS A 105 9.29 9.44 -18.67
N GLU A 106 10.35 9.99 -19.26
CA GLU A 106 11.33 9.23 -20.05
C GLU A 106 12.05 8.16 -19.21
N ALA A 107 12.25 8.42 -17.91
CA ALA A 107 12.87 7.45 -17.01
C ALA A 107 11.94 6.25 -16.76
N LEU A 108 10.62 6.46 -16.70
CA LEU A 108 9.68 5.35 -16.57
C LEU A 108 9.65 4.48 -17.82
N VAL A 109 9.72 5.10 -19.00
CA VAL A 109 9.76 4.40 -20.29
C VAL A 109 11.04 3.57 -20.45
N SER A 110 12.15 4.06 -19.90
CA SER A 110 13.46 3.42 -20.02
C SER A 110 13.81 2.51 -18.83
N ALA A 111 12.93 2.41 -17.83
CA ALA A 111 13.14 1.55 -16.68
C ALA A 111 13.15 0.06 -17.09
N PRO A 112 13.90 -0.79 -16.37
CA PRO A 112 13.83 -2.23 -16.59
C PRO A 112 12.39 -2.74 -16.51
N ALA A 113 11.96 -3.45 -17.55
CA ALA A 113 10.63 -4.06 -17.59
C ALA A 113 10.57 -5.30 -16.69
N PHE A 114 9.37 -5.61 -16.21
CA PHE A 114 9.03 -6.86 -15.54
C PHE A 114 7.82 -7.48 -16.24
N VAL A 115 7.72 -8.82 -16.28
CA VAL A 115 6.58 -9.51 -16.90
C VAL A 115 5.47 -9.70 -15.87
N SER A 116 5.84 -10.05 -14.64
CA SER A 116 4.93 -10.16 -13.51
C SER A 116 5.56 -9.71 -12.20
N GLU A 117 4.73 -9.46 -11.18
CA GLU A 117 5.21 -9.03 -9.86
C GLU A 117 6.07 -10.10 -9.18
N GLU A 118 5.95 -11.38 -9.56
CA GLU A 118 6.86 -12.43 -9.10
C GLU A 118 8.30 -12.19 -9.57
N ASP A 119 8.51 -11.61 -10.77
CA ASP A 119 9.84 -11.27 -11.28
C ASP A 119 10.54 -10.23 -10.39
N LEU A 120 9.78 -9.38 -9.71
CA LEU A 120 10.31 -8.35 -8.81
C LEU A 120 10.89 -8.96 -7.52
N SER A 121 10.57 -10.23 -7.23
CA SER A 121 11.19 -10.99 -6.14
C SER A 121 12.49 -11.70 -6.58
N VAL A 122 12.81 -11.69 -7.88
CA VAL A 122 14.08 -12.26 -8.39
C VAL A 122 15.21 -11.27 -8.08
N PRO A 123 16.26 -11.67 -7.32
CA PRO A 123 17.30 -10.75 -6.86
C PRO A 123 17.94 -9.93 -7.97
N LYS A 124 18.25 -10.58 -9.10
CA LYS A 124 18.89 -9.91 -10.24
C LYS A 124 18.00 -8.81 -10.84
N THR A 125 16.72 -9.11 -11.06
CA THR A 125 15.74 -8.14 -11.57
C THR A 125 15.58 -6.97 -10.60
N ALA A 126 15.43 -7.27 -9.30
CA ALA A 126 15.29 -6.28 -8.27
C ALA A 126 16.51 -5.33 -8.24
N GLU A 127 17.72 -5.89 -8.19
CA GLU A 127 18.97 -5.12 -8.21
C GLU A 127 19.12 -4.23 -9.44
N ASP A 128 18.72 -4.71 -10.62
CA ASP A 128 18.81 -3.95 -11.86
C ASP A 128 17.85 -2.74 -11.84
N ILE A 129 16.64 -2.90 -11.28
CA ILE A 129 15.69 -1.81 -11.08
C ILE A 129 16.21 -0.80 -10.04
N TYR A 130 16.69 -1.28 -8.88
CA TYR A 130 17.25 -0.42 -7.84
C TYR A 130 18.43 0.42 -8.37
N ARG A 131 19.34 -0.23 -9.10
CA ARG A 131 20.49 0.43 -9.74
C ARG A 131 20.06 1.46 -10.77
N TYR A 132 19.03 1.17 -11.57
CA TYR A 132 18.49 2.09 -12.56
C TYR A 132 17.99 3.39 -11.93
N PHE A 133 17.27 3.30 -10.80
CA PHE A 133 16.77 4.46 -10.07
C PHE A 133 17.81 5.08 -9.11
N GLY A 134 19.02 4.54 -9.03
CA GLY A 134 20.08 5.06 -8.17
C GLY A 134 19.81 4.90 -6.67
N VAL A 135 18.97 3.92 -6.29
CA VAL A 135 18.60 3.65 -4.90
C VAL A 135 19.32 2.38 -4.44
N GLN A 136 19.85 2.40 -3.22
CA GLN A 136 20.41 1.19 -2.60
C GLN A 136 19.28 0.29 -2.07
N PRO A 137 19.31 -1.03 -2.33
CA PRO A 137 18.34 -1.94 -1.74
C PRO A 137 18.44 -1.95 -0.21
N TYR A 138 17.34 -1.70 0.49
CA TYR A 138 17.34 -1.58 1.96
C TYR A 138 17.83 -2.84 2.68
N TRP A 139 17.73 -4.01 2.05
CA TRP A 139 18.16 -5.29 2.62
C TRP A 139 19.67 -5.54 2.48
N THR A 140 20.40 -4.65 1.78
CA THR A 140 21.87 -4.72 1.70
C THR A 140 22.55 -3.90 2.80
N GLU A 141 21.81 -3.01 3.48
CA GLU A 141 22.33 -2.21 4.60
C GLU A 141 22.58 -3.09 5.85
N GLU A 142 21.83 -4.18 6.00
CA GLU A 142 21.84 -5.03 7.19
C GLU A 142 22.98 -6.07 7.19
N GLU A 143 23.52 -6.42 6.03
CA GLU A 143 24.69 -7.31 5.92
C GLU A 143 25.99 -6.62 6.36
N ALA A 144 26.03 -5.28 6.44
CA ALA A 144 27.22 -4.53 6.80
C ALA A 144 27.45 -4.42 8.33
N GLU A 145 26.48 -4.82 9.16
CA GLU A 145 26.56 -4.67 10.62
C GLU A 145 26.67 -6.01 11.39
N LYS A 146 27.01 -7.11 10.70
CA LYS A 146 27.16 -8.45 11.30
C LYS A 146 28.57 -8.99 11.18
#